data_AF-A0A8C2FXN8-F1
#
_entry.id   AF-A0A8C2FXN8-F1
#
_cell.length_a   1.000
_cell.length_b   1.000
_cell.length_c   1.000
_cell.angle_alpha   90.00
_cell.angle_beta   90.00
_cell.angle_gamma   90.00
#
_symmetry.space_group_name_H-M   'P 1'
#
loop_
_entity.id
_entity.type
_entity.pdbx_description
1 polymer ?
#
loop_
_entity_poly.entity_id
_entity_poly.type
_entity_poly.pdbx_seq_one_letter_code
_entity_poly.pdbx_strand_id
1 'polypeptide(L)'
;ADRGQIWIPDKMHWSDLSFRVVYSPTSIVGVTPLDDVFCLNKDANNIGAYSNFPWTQLPGKLKYYSCGPYSCWVVNAAGNIIIRRVRLGVFDVLSRSMSMVDVETDGSVFAVDTQGSLFQRVGVTISNPPGSSWTNIVICLNGHKHVTFDLGRLYVICSDGSIMRCI
;
A
#
# COMPACT_ATOMS: atom_id res chain seq x y z
N ALA A 1 -18.00 -0.91 -18.98
CA ALA A 1 -17.46 -0.74 -17.62
C ALA A 1 -15.95 -0.84 -17.74
N ASP A 2 -15.25 0.29 -17.57
CA ASP A 2 -13.81 0.37 -17.76
C ASP A 2 -13.09 -0.63 -16.86
N ARG A 3 -12.54 -1.67 -17.48
CA ARG A 3 -11.59 -2.58 -16.84
C ARG A 3 -10.25 -1.88 -16.90
N GLY A 4 -9.73 -1.43 -15.76
CA GLY A 4 -8.37 -0.92 -15.73
C GLY A 4 -7.39 -2.06 -16.00
N GLN A 5 -6.21 -1.73 -16.49
CA GLN A 5 -5.20 -2.71 -16.85
C GLN A 5 -3.93 -2.49 -16.01
N ILE A 6 -3.27 -3.57 -15.59
CA ILE A 6 -1.92 -3.53 -14.99
C ILE A 6 -0.90 -3.70 -16.11
N TRP A 7 0.10 -2.84 -16.16
CA TRP A 7 1.28 -3.06 -16.97
C TRP A 7 2.38 -3.71 -16.13
N ILE A 8 2.90 -4.86 -16.57
CA ILE A 8 4.06 -5.52 -15.95
C ILE A 8 5.30 -5.16 -16.78
N PRO A 9 6.23 -4.33 -16.26
CA PRO A 9 7.34 -3.78 -17.03
C PRO A 9 8.22 -4.82 -17.71
N ASP A 10 8.58 -5.87 -16.96
CA ASP A 10 9.47 -6.94 -17.44
C ASP A 10 8.84 -7.83 -18.53
N LYS A 11 7.53 -7.70 -18.75
CA LYS A 11 6.76 -8.55 -19.67
C LYS A 11 6.05 -7.77 -20.77
N MET A 12 6.09 -6.44 -20.74
CA MET A 12 5.42 -5.56 -21.71
C MET A 12 3.96 -5.97 -22.00
N HIS A 13 3.21 -6.41 -20.99
CA HIS A 13 1.86 -6.95 -21.15
C HIS A 13 0.87 -6.29 -20.20
N TRP A 14 -0.36 -6.13 -20.71
CA TRP A 14 -1.51 -5.58 -19.98
C TRP A 14 -2.35 -6.73 -19.40
N SER A 15 -2.54 -6.79 -18.08
CA SER A 15 -3.52 -7.70 -17.46
C SER A 15 -4.78 -6.93 -17.07
N ASP A 16 -5.96 -7.48 -17.33
CA ASP A 16 -7.28 -6.85 -17.29
C ASP A 16 -7.83 -6.59 -15.86
N LEU A 17 -7.01 -5.95 -15.02
CA LEU A 17 -7.29 -5.74 -13.61
C LEU A 17 -6.95 -4.30 -13.19
N SER A 18 -7.96 -3.54 -12.74
CA SER A 18 -7.83 -2.17 -12.25
C SER A 18 -7.28 -2.19 -10.81
N PHE A 19 -5.95 -2.23 -10.62
CA PHE A 19 -5.37 -2.40 -9.28
C PHE A 19 -4.37 -1.32 -8.84
N ARG A 20 -4.32 -1.11 -7.52
CA ARG A 20 -3.06 -0.76 -6.81
C ARG A 20 -2.31 -2.06 -6.56
N VAL A 21 -1.10 -2.17 -7.11
CA VAL A 21 -0.29 -3.39 -7.05
C VAL A 21 0.85 -3.23 -6.06
N VAL A 22 0.99 -4.19 -5.16
CA VAL A 22 2.05 -4.23 -4.16
C VAL A 22 2.91 -5.45 -4.41
N TYR A 23 4.20 -5.22 -4.58
CA TYR A 23 5.18 -6.27 -4.73
C TYR A 23 5.69 -6.68 -3.35
N SER A 24 5.40 -7.91 -2.93
CA SER A 24 6.12 -8.55 -1.83
C SER A 24 7.16 -9.52 -2.39
N PRO A 25 8.14 -10.03 -1.60
CA PRO A 25 9.14 -10.96 -2.10
C PRO A 25 8.55 -12.24 -2.73
N THR A 26 7.41 -12.72 -2.22
CA THR A 26 6.82 -14.02 -2.62
C THR A 26 5.50 -13.91 -3.38
N SER A 27 4.84 -12.76 -3.33
CA SER A 27 3.54 -12.58 -3.99
C SER A 27 3.31 -11.14 -4.45
N ILE A 28 2.43 -10.99 -5.43
CA ILE A 28 1.87 -9.71 -5.86
C ILE A 28 0.46 -9.62 -5.29
N VAL A 29 0.11 -8.49 -4.68
CA VAL A 29 -1.24 -8.23 -4.16
C VAL A 29 -1.87 -7.09 -4.95
N GLY A 30 -3.11 -7.27 -5.37
CA GLY A 30 -3.91 -6.29 -6.11
C GLY A 30 -5.24 -6.01 -5.43
N VAL A 31 -5.71 -4.78 -5.51
CA VAL A 31 -7.00 -4.33 -4.94
C VAL A 31 -7.85 -3.65 -6.01
N THR A 32 -9.09 -4.12 -6.24
CA THR A 32 -10.03 -3.55 -7.23
C THR A 32 -10.65 -2.22 -6.77
N PRO A 33 -11.31 -1.45 -7.67
CA PRO A 33 -12.12 -0.30 -7.27
C PRO A 33 -13.36 -0.65 -6.44
N LEU A 34 -13.73 -1.94 -6.37
CA LEU A 34 -14.80 -2.46 -5.51
C LEU A 34 -14.23 -3.03 -4.19
N ASP A 35 -12.99 -2.69 -3.87
CA ASP A 35 -12.23 -3.12 -2.71
C ASP A 35 -11.96 -4.64 -2.63
N ASP A 36 -12.17 -5.41 -3.71
CA ASP A 36 -11.81 -6.84 -3.75
C ASP A 36 -10.30 -7.04 -3.80
N VAL A 37 -9.81 -8.04 -3.08
CA VAL A 37 -8.38 -8.31 -2.96
C VAL A 37 -8.02 -9.59 -3.68
N PHE A 38 -6.93 -9.53 -4.44
CA PHE A 38 -6.39 -10.68 -5.15
C PHE A 38 -4.90 -10.82 -4.84
N CYS A 39 -4.41 -12.06 -4.79
CA CYS A 39 -2.99 -12.34 -4.71
C CYS A 39 -2.54 -13.25 -5.87
N LEU A 40 -1.31 -13.05 -6.30
CA LEU A 40 -0.63 -13.85 -7.30
C LEU A 40 0.71 -14.31 -6.72
N ASN A 41 0.94 -15.63 -6.67
CA ASN A 41 2.21 -16.17 -6.21
C ASN A 41 3.29 -15.94 -7.28
N LYS A 42 4.49 -15.50 -6.87
CA LYS A 42 5.62 -15.21 -7.74
C LYS A 42 6.38 -16.45 -8.24
N ASP A 43 5.86 -17.66 -8.00
CA ASP A 43 6.45 -18.90 -8.53
C ASP A 43 6.77 -18.77 -10.03
N ALA A 44 8.01 -19.09 -10.42
CA ALA A 44 8.49 -18.97 -11.79
C ALA A 44 7.63 -19.76 -12.81
N ASN A 45 6.93 -20.80 -12.34
CA ASN A 45 6.02 -21.62 -13.15
C ASN A 45 4.66 -20.95 -13.44
N ASN A 46 4.26 -19.94 -12.65
CA ASN A 46 3.06 -19.13 -12.90
C ASN A 46 3.32 -17.93 -13.81
N ILE A 47 4.58 -17.74 -14.22
CA ILE A 47 5.05 -16.67 -15.10
C ILE A 47 5.32 -17.28 -16.49
N GLY A 48 4.35 -18.06 -16.98
CA GLY A 48 4.33 -18.58 -18.35
C GLY A 48 4.11 -17.46 -19.37
N ALA A 49 4.51 -17.72 -20.62
CA ALA A 49 4.36 -16.79 -21.73
C ALA A 49 2.88 -16.52 -22.03
N TYR A 50 2.41 -15.34 -21.64
CA TYR A 50 1.19 -14.64 -22.04
C TYR A 50 -0.16 -15.15 -21.50
N SER A 51 -0.89 -14.19 -20.90
CA SER A 51 -2.34 -14.08 -20.66
C SER A 51 -3.02 -14.70 -19.42
N ASN A 52 -2.52 -15.78 -18.81
CA ASN A 52 -3.21 -16.40 -17.68
C ASN A 52 -2.43 -16.32 -16.37
N PHE A 53 -2.62 -15.23 -15.63
CA PHE A 53 -2.14 -15.11 -14.25
C PHE A 53 -3.16 -15.74 -13.29
N PRO A 54 -2.81 -16.78 -12.51
CA PRO A 54 -3.72 -17.44 -11.58
C PRO A 54 -3.93 -16.60 -10.31
N TRP A 55 -4.59 -15.45 -10.46
CA TRP A 55 -5.01 -14.62 -9.34
C TRP A 55 -5.99 -15.38 -8.45
N THR A 56 -5.71 -15.41 -7.16
CA THR A 56 -6.61 -15.98 -6.15
C THR A 56 -7.25 -14.85 -5.37
N GLN A 57 -8.59 -14.84 -5.30
CA GLN A 57 -9.32 -13.87 -4.49
C GLN A 57 -9.11 -14.19 -3.01
N LEU A 58 -8.75 -13.17 -2.22
CA LEU A 58 -8.66 -13.28 -0.77
C LEU A 58 -9.98 -12.81 -0.13
N PRO A 59 -10.39 -13.42 1.00
CA PRO A 59 -11.56 -12.94 1.74
C PRO A 59 -11.32 -11.54 2.31
N GLY A 60 -12.37 -10.72 2.33
CA GLY A 60 -12.34 -9.36 2.87
C GLY A 60 -12.31 -8.26 1.81
N LYS A 61 -12.26 -7.01 2.26
CA LYS A 61 -12.30 -5.82 1.41
C LYS A 61 -11.26 -4.80 1.84
N LEU A 62 -10.36 -4.41 0.93
CA LEU A 62 -9.25 -3.49 1.20
C LEU A 62 -9.28 -2.31 0.24
N LYS A 63 -8.73 -1.17 0.69
CA LYS A 63 -8.46 0.01 -0.13
C LYS A 63 -6.98 0.14 -0.47
N TYR A 64 -6.13 -0.19 0.50
CA TYR A 64 -4.67 -0.16 0.36
C TYR A 64 -4.02 -1.33 1.06
N TYR A 65 -2.91 -1.74 0.50
CA TYR A 65 -1.97 -2.70 1.03
C TYR A 65 -0.57 -2.11 0.74
N SER A 66 0.38 -2.20 1.66
CA SER A 66 1.78 -1.83 1.41
C SER A 66 2.68 -2.62 2.37
N CYS A 67 3.85 -3.05 1.92
CA CYS A 67 4.75 -3.91 2.70
C CYS A 67 6.17 -3.37 2.69
N GLY A 68 6.73 -3.28 3.90
CA GLY A 68 8.15 -3.05 4.10
C GLY A 68 8.89 -4.32 4.49
N PRO A 69 10.14 -4.19 4.98
CA PRO A 69 11.01 -5.33 5.29
C PRO A 69 10.51 -6.25 6.41
N TYR A 70 9.71 -5.75 7.36
CA TYR A 70 9.28 -6.52 8.55
C TYR A 70 7.79 -6.42 8.89
N SER A 71 7.01 -5.62 8.17
CA SER A 71 5.56 -5.50 8.36
C SER A 71 4.85 -5.13 7.09
N CYS A 72 3.62 -5.63 6.94
CA CYS A 72 2.69 -5.15 5.93
C CYS A 72 1.57 -4.37 6.61
N TRP A 73 1.19 -3.27 6.01
CA TRP A 73 0.14 -2.37 6.49
C TRP A 73 -0.99 -2.32 5.47
N VAL A 74 -2.20 -2.23 6.00
CA VAL A 74 -3.41 -2.43 5.23
C VAL A 74 -4.44 -1.40 5.68
N VAL A 75 -5.17 -0.83 4.72
CA VAL A 75 -6.36 -0.03 4.99
C VAL A 75 -7.55 -0.79 4.43
N ASN A 76 -8.50 -1.16 5.28
CA ASN A 76 -9.71 -1.85 4.84
C ASN A 76 -10.75 -0.88 4.24
N ALA A 77 -11.82 -1.40 3.65
CA ALA A 77 -12.91 -0.59 3.09
C ALA A 77 -13.55 0.39 4.09
N ALA A 78 -13.62 0.02 5.37
CA ALA A 78 -14.11 0.87 6.46
C ALA A 78 -13.10 1.96 6.90
N GLY A 79 -11.89 1.97 6.31
CA GLY A 79 -10.82 2.90 6.65
C GLY A 79 -9.97 2.45 7.84
N ASN A 80 -10.19 1.29 8.45
CA ASN A 80 -9.34 0.83 9.55
C ASN A 80 -7.96 0.49 9.03
N ILE A 81 -6.93 0.97 9.74
CA ILE A 81 -5.54 0.61 9.47
C ILE A 81 -5.15 -0.62 10.30
N ILE A 82 -4.60 -1.62 9.63
CA ILE A 82 -4.25 -2.93 10.18
C ILE A 82 -2.79 -3.20 9.84
N ILE A 83 -2.00 -3.62 10.83
CA ILE A 83 -0.63 -4.08 10.64
C ILE A 83 -0.57 -5.59 10.77
N ARG A 84 0.08 -6.25 9.80
CA ARG A 84 0.50 -7.65 9.89
C ARG A 84 1.99 -7.69 10.19
N ARG A 85 2.35 -8.23 11.36
CA ARG A 85 3.75 -8.46 11.75
C ARG A 85 4.28 -9.69 11.01
N VAL A 86 5.27 -9.52 10.11
CA VAL A 86 5.72 -10.62 9.24
C VAL A 86 6.24 -11.81 10.03
N ARG A 87 6.98 -11.57 11.12
CA ARG A 87 7.57 -12.64 11.95
C ARG A 87 6.57 -13.37 12.85
N LEU A 88 5.50 -12.71 13.25
CA LEU A 88 4.53 -13.24 14.23
C LEU A 88 3.23 -13.70 13.58
N GLY A 89 2.93 -13.26 12.35
CA GLY A 89 1.65 -13.52 11.69
C GLY A 89 0.45 -12.84 12.36
N VAL A 90 0.69 -12.00 13.39
CA VAL A 90 -0.35 -11.32 14.16
C VAL A 90 -0.81 -10.06 13.44
N PHE A 91 -2.13 -9.85 13.43
CA PHE A 91 -2.78 -8.66 12.92
C PHE A 91 -3.21 -7.76 14.08
N ASP A 92 -2.83 -6.48 14.04
CA ASP A 92 -3.28 -5.48 15.00
C ASP A 92 -4.03 -4.37 14.29
N VAL A 93 -5.19 -3.98 14.83
CA VAL A 93 -5.94 -2.80 14.39
C VAL A 93 -5.42 -1.60 15.16
N LEU A 94 -5.02 -0.54 14.47
CA LEU A 94 -4.71 0.73 15.13
C LEU A 94 -5.94 1.63 15.11
N SER A 95 -6.20 2.29 16.24
CA SER A 95 -7.35 3.18 16.44
C SER A 95 -7.22 4.48 15.65
N ARG A 96 -7.36 4.41 14.32
CA ARG A 96 -7.45 5.56 13.41
C ARG A 96 -8.02 5.14 12.05
N SER A 97 -8.77 6.03 11.41
CA SER A 97 -9.28 5.82 10.05
C SER A 97 -8.33 6.42 9.02
N MET A 98 -7.80 5.60 8.12
CA MET A 98 -6.92 6.00 7.03
C MET A 98 -7.61 5.87 5.67
N SER A 99 -7.20 6.69 4.71
CA SER A 99 -7.56 6.53 3.29
C SER A 99 -6.49 5.77 2.51
N MET A 100 -5.22 5.88 2.93
CA MET A 100 -4.09 5.19 2.34
C MET A 100 -2.93 5.00 3.32
N VAL A 101 -2.04 4.06 3.01
CA VAL A 101 -0.79 3.83 3.74
C VAL A 101 0.30 3.45 2.74
N ASP A 102 1.53 3.93 2.99
CA ASP A 102 2.74 3.47 2.30
C ASP A 102 3.82 3.07 3.31
N VAL A 103 4.55 2.01 2.97
CA VAL A 103 5.56 1.38 3.82
C VAL A 103 6.80 1.15 2.98
N GLU A 104 7.91 1.68 3.45
CA GLU A 104 9.09 1.86 2.63
C GLU A 104 10.18 0.83 2.91
N THR A 105 11.20 0.82 2.07
CA THR A 105 12.30 -0.15 2.13
C THR A 105 13.13 -0.04 3.42
N ASP A 106 13.18 1.14 4.03
CA ASP A 106 13.81 1.38 5.34
C ASP A 106 12.87 1.08 6.53
N GLY A 107 11.60 0.74 6.25
CA GLY A 107 10.57 0.48 7.24
C GLY A 107 9.82 1.71 7.73
N SER A 108 10.08 2.89 7.17
CA SER A 108 9.28 4.09 7.39
C SER A 108 7.83 3.85 6.93
N VAL A 109 6.88 4.46 7.64
CA VAL A 109 5.45 4.33 7.32
C VAL A 109 4.82 5.72 7.28
N PHE A 110 4.20 6.02 6.15
CA PHE A 110 3.41 7.24 5.96
C PHE A 110 1.97 6.88 5.61
N ALA A 111 1.02 7.73 6.00
CA ALA A 111 -0.39 7.49 5.74
C ALA A 111 -1.13 8.82 5.58
N VAL A 112 -2.18 8.80 4.75
CA VAL A 112 -3.14 9.90 4.68
C VAL A 112 -4.44 9.42 5.30
N ASP A 113 -5.03 10.24 6.18
CA ASP A 113 -6.32 9.92 6.76
C ASP A 113 -7.50 10.23 5.84
N THR A 114 -8.72 9.88 6.27
CA THR A 114 -9.94 10.13 5.49
C THR A 114 -10.26 11.61 5.29
N GLN A 115 -9.60 12.50 6.05
CA GLN A 115 -9.75 13.95 6.00
C GLN A 115 -8.64 14.61 5.16
N GLY A 116 -7.73 13.83 4.57
CA GLY A 116 -6.61 14.36 3.78
C GLY A 116 -5.44 14.87 4.62
N SER A 117 -5.38 14.52 5.92
CA SER A 117 -4.23 14.86 6.76
C SER A 117 -3.13 13.79 6.61
N LEU A 118 -1.89 14.24 6.41
CA LEU A 118 -0.72 13.38 6.26
C LEU A 118 -0.07 13.08 7.61
N PHE A 119 0.36 11.83 7.81
CA PHE A 119 1.04 11.38 9.01
C PHE A 119 2.24 10.50 8.71
N GLN A 120 3.24 10.59 9.58
CA GLN A 120 4.29 9.58 9.72
C GLN A 120 4.02 8.73 10.98
N ARG A 121 4.26 7.43 10.91
CA ARG A 121 4.26 6.55 12.09
C ARG A 121 5.63 6.61 12.75
N VAL A 122 5.66 7.00 14.02
CA VAL A 122 6.90 7.15 14.79
C VAL A 122 7.22 5.87 15.57
N GLY A 123 8.51 5.56 15.71
CA GLY A 123 8.99 4.44 16.54
C GLY A 123 8.80 3.06 15.90
N VAL A 124 8.52 3.02 14.59
CA VAL A 124 8.48 1.79 13.81
C VAL A 124 9.90 1.23 13.73
N THR A 125 10.07 0.00 14.18
CA THR A 125 11.36 -0.72 14.13
C THR A 125 11.09 -2.21 13.92
N ILE A 126 12.15 -2.98 13.67
CA ILE A 126 12.05 -4.45 13.58
C ILE A 126 11.51 -5.11 14.87
N SER A 127 11.83 -4.56 16.05
CA SER A 127 11.37 -5.05 17.35
C SER A 127 10.05 -4.42 17.79
N ASN A 128 9.70 -3.26 17.24
CA ASN A 128 8.41 -2.61 17.42
C ASN A 128 7.74 -2.26 16.07
N PRO A 129 7.26 -3.26 15.29
CA PRO A 129 6.66 -2.98 13.98
C PRO A 129 5.42 -2.08 14.02
N PRO A 130 4.52 -2.15 15.03
CA PRO A 130 3.38 -1.24 15.11
C PRO A 130 3.76 0.22 15.33
N GLY A 131 5.01 0.53 15.68
CA GLY A 131 5.41 1.86 16.10
C GLY A 131 4.74 2.28 17.42
N SER A 132 4.76 3.57 17.70
CA SER A 132 4.31 4.15 18.97
C SER A 132 3.19 5.16 18.78
N SER A 133 3.38 6.14 17.89
CA SER A 133 2.45 7.23 17.69
C SER A 133 2.41 7.68 16.23
N TRP A 134 1.45 8.56 15.91
CA TRP A 134 1.35 9.25 14.63
C TRP A 134 1.75 10.72 14.81
N THR A 135 2.61 11.23 13.94
CA THR A 135 2.95 12.66 13.88
C THR A 135 2.38 13.26 12.61
N ASN A 136 1.66 14.38 12.73
CA ASN A 136 1.10 15.08 11.58
C ASN A 136 2.20 15.83 10.81
N ILE A 137 2.11 15.81 9.49
CA ILE A 137 2.99 16.56 8.59
C ILE A 137 2.10 17.40 7.67
N VAL A 138 2.42 18.68 7.53
CA VAL A 138 1.70 19.60 6.64
C VAL A 138 2.63 19.99 5.50
N ILE A 139 2.32 19.51 4.30
CA ILE A 139 3.04 19.85 3.06
C ILE A 139 2.12 20.61 2.11
N CYS A 140 0.88 20.13 1.98
CA CYS A 140 -0.16 20.73 1.16
C CYS A 140 -1.14 21.51 2.05
N LEU A 141 -1.40 22.78 1.71
CA LEU A 141 -2.34 23.61 2.47
C LEU A 141 -3.79 23.11 2.37
N ASN A 142 -4.17 22.54 1.23
CA ASN A 142 -5.53 22.05 0.95
C ASN A 142 -5.68 20.54 1.15
N GLY A 143 -4.78 19.93 1.93
CA GLY A 143 -4.79 18.49 2.20
C GLY A 143 -4.03 17.65 1.16
N HIS A 144 -3.93 16.37 1.47
CA HIS A 144 -3.08 15.39 0.82
C HIS A 144 -3.94 14.25 0.28
N LYS A 145 -3.53 13.68 -0.84
CA LYS A 145 -4.23 12.57 -1.52
C LYS A 145 -3.41 11.29 -1.54
N HIS A 146 -2.09 11.41 -1.67
CA HIS A 146 -1.17 10.28 -1.71
C HIS A 146 0.20 10.69 -1.18
N VAL A 147 0.93 9.73 -0.64
CA VAL A 147 2.33 9.89 -0.21
C VAL A 147 3.11 8.62 -0.55
N THR A 148 4.40 8.79 -0.83
CA THR A 148 5.40 7.73 -0.90
C THR A 148 6.76 8.33 -0.50
N PHE A 149 7.66 7.52 0.04
CA PHE A 149 8.96 7.96 0.53
C PHE A 149 10.06 6.99 0.16
N ASP A 150 11.06 7.42 -0.60
CA ASP A 150 12.18 6.52 -0.92
C ASP A 150 13.52 7.24 -0.83
N LEU A 151 14.51 6.53 -0.28
CA LEU A 151 15.89 7.00 -0.13
C LEU A 151 16.01 8.44 0.40
N GLY A 152 15.26 8.75 1.47
CA GLY A 152 15.28 10.06 2.12
C GLY A 152 14.41 11.13 1.46
N ARG A 153 13.63 10.79 0.42
CA ARG A 153 12.82 11.77 -0.31
C ARG A 153 11.35 11.45 -0.17
N LEU A 154 10.58 12.44 0.27
CA LEU A 154 9.13 12.34 0.38
C LEU A 154 8.47 12.92 -0.87
N TYR A 155 7.59 12.15 -1.50
CA TYR A 155 6.79 12.57 -2.64
C TYR A 155 5.32 12.56 -2.24
N VAL A 156 4.63 13.67 -2.50
CA VAL A 156 3.26 13.88 -2.04
C VAL A 156 2.41 14.40 -3.18
N ILE A 157 1.22 13.83 -3.34
CA ILE A 157 0.18 14.36 -4.21
C ILE A 157 -0.80 15.12 -3.33
N CYS A 158 -0.96 16.42 -3.56
CA CYS A 158 -1.93 17.25 -2.87
C CYS A 158 -3.35 16.99 -3.39
N SER A 159 -4.36 17.43 -2.62
CA SER A 159 -5.78 17.28 -3.02
C SER A 159 -6.11 17.95 -4.36
N ASP A 160 -5.41 19.02 -4.72
CA ASP A 160 -5.55 19.74 -5.99
C ASP A 160 -4.81 19.06 -7.16
N GLY A 161 -4.12 17.95 -6.91
CA GLY A 161 -3.36 17.19 -7.91
C GLY A 161 -1.92 17.67 -8.11
N SER A 162 -1.49 18.75 -7.44
CA SER A 162 -0.08 19.16 -7.46
C SER A 162 0.81 18.11 -6.80
N ILE A 163 2.06 18.03 -7.27
CA ILE A 163 3.07 17.09 -6.78
C ILE A 163 4.15 17.86 -6.04
N MET A 164 4.36 17.48 -4.79
CA MET A 164 5.39 18.04 -3.92
C MET A 164 6.51 17.04 -3.71
N ARG A 165 7.74 17.53 -3.62
CA ARG A 165 8.93 16.75 -3.27
C ARG A 165 9.67 17.42 -2.13
N CYS A 166 9.90 16.69 -1.04
CA CYS A 166 10.67 17.15 0.12
C CYS A 166 11.98 16.36 0.23
N ILE A 167 13.06 17.06 0.61
CA ILE A 167 14.42 16.52 0.81
C ILE A 167 14.78 16.76 2.27
#